data_AF-A0A2E7R391-F1
#
_entry.id   AF-A0A2E7R391-F1
#
_cell.length_a   1.000
_cell.length_b   1.000
_cell.length_c   1.000
_cell.angle_alpha   90.00
_cell.angle_beta   90.00
_cell.angle_gamma   90.00
#
_symmetry.space_group_name_H-M   'P 1'
#
loop_
_entity.id
_entity.type
_entity.pdbx_description
1 polymer ?
#
loop_
_entity_poly.entity_id
_entity_poly.type
_entity_poly.pdbx_seq_one_letter_code
_entity_poly.pdbx_strand_id
1 'polypeptide(L)'
;STLLVLGDLSFIHDANGLWPAKHYDLNLKILLINNLGGGIFSFLPQRNLLEENLFEEWWGAPHNMDVKSLTTAYGIPHKLLSTSEHIGVVLEEMSEPGPAVYEIRTDRSNNLAQHKKYWAAATALLESELK
;
A
#
# COMPACT_ATOMS: atom_id res chain seq x y z
N SER A 1 -14.55 11.45 9.78
CA SER A 1 -13.32 10.62 9.72
C SER A 1 -12.84 10.54 8.28
N THR A 2 -11.53 10.51 8.06
CA THR A 2 -10.92 10.41 6.73
C THR A 2 -10.11 9.14 6.64
N LEU A 3 -10.25 8.38 5.54
CA LEU A 3 -9.39 7.24 5.21
C LEU A 3 -8.43 7.65 4.11
N LEU A 4 -7.12 7.60 4.39
CA LEU A 4 -6.07 7.78 3.41
C LEU A 4 -5.51 6.41 3.03
N VAL A 5 -5.51 6.08 1.73
CA VAL A 5 -4.90 4.85 1.20
C VAL A 5 -3.69 5.24 0.37
N LEU A 6 -2.52 4.70 0.69
CA LEU A 6 -1.27 5.02 0.00
C LEU A 6 -0.25 3.87 0.05
N GLY A 7 0.75 3.96 -0.82
CA GLY A 7 1.90 3.05 -0.81
C GLY A 7 2.96 3.42 0.22
N ASP A 8 3.82 2.46 0.54
CA ASP A 8 5.03 2.58 1.36
C ASP A 8 5.99 3.70 0.94
N LEU A 9 6.37 3.81 -0.33
CA LEU A 9 7.27 4.88 -0.75
C LEU A 9 6.65 6.27 -0.56
N SER A 10 5.36 6.44 -0.86
CA SER A 10 4.63 7.69 -0.60
C SER A 10 4.56 8.00 0.89
N PHE A 11 4.31 6.99 1.72
CA PHE A 11 4.24 7.14 3.17
C PHE A 11 5.59 7.54 3.77
N ILE A 12 6.69 6.92 3.32
CA ILE A 12 8.05 7.25 3.77
C ILE A 12 8.43 8.66 3.32
N HIS A 13 8.10 9.03 2.08
CA HIS A 13 8.39 10.34 1.53
C HIS A 13 7.79 11.48 2.36
N ASP A 14 6.56 11.32 2.88
CA ASP A 14 5.88 12.33 3.69
C ASP A 14 5.61 11.86 5.13
N ALA A 15 6.54 11.10 5.72
CA ALA A 15 6.40 10.62 7.09
C ALA A 15 6.26 11.76 8.13
N ASN A 16 6.80 12.95 7.82
CA ASN A 16 6.64 14.14 8.65
C ASN A 16 5.17 14.61 8.74
N GLY A 17 4.31 14.23 7.79
CA GLY A 17 2.86 14.44 7.85
C GLY A 17 2.17 13.74 9.03
N LEU A 18 2.85 12.80 9.70
CA LEU A 18 2.38 12.20 10.96
C LEU A 18 2.43 13.17 12.15
N TRP A 19 3.37 14.14 12.16
CA TRP A 19 3.43 15.15 13.21
C TRP A 19 2.13 15.97 13.34
N PRO A 20 1.63 16.65 12.28
CA PRO A 20 0.39 17.41 12.39
C PRO A 20 -0.81 16.50 12.60
N ALA A 21 -0.82 15.29 12.04
CA ALA A 21 -1.88 14.31 12.28
C ALA A 21 -2.03 13.99 13.78
N LYS A 22 -0.91 13.79 14.48
CA LYS A 22 -0.93 13.59 15.93
C LYS A 22 -1.18 14.88 16.70
N HIS A 23 -0.51 15.97 16.35
CA HIS A 23 -0.54 17.23 17.10
C HIS A 23 -1.95 17.83 17.17
N TYR A 24 -2.71 17.74 16.07
CA TYR A 24 -4.09 18.22 16.01
C TYR A 24 -5.14 17.13 16.27
N ASP A 25 -4.70 15.93 16.68
CA ASP A 25 -5.55 14.75 16.91
C ASP A 25 -6.53 14.49 15.76
N LEU A 26 -6.03 14.56 14.52
CA LEU A 26 -6.86 14.42 13.33
C LEU A 26 -7.48 13.03 13.30
N ASN A 27 -8.78 12.95 13.02
CA ASN A 27 -9.44 11.67 12.78
C ASN A 27 -9.10 11.15 11.36
N LEU A 28 -7.84 10.76 11.20
CA LEU A 28 -7.20 10.29 9.98
C LEU A 28 -6.75 8.84 10.17
N LYS A 29 -7.41 7.92 9.46
CA LYS A 29 -7.00 6.53 9.37
C LYS A 29 -6.17 6.35 8.11
N ILE A 30 -5.00 5.74 8.24
CA ILE A 30 -4.07 5.54 7.15
C ILE A 30 -4.00 4.05 6.86
N LEU A 31 -4.47 3.63 5.69
CA LEU A 31 -4.27 2.27 5.17
C LEU A 31 -3.03 2.27 4.27
N LEU A 32 -1.95 1.71 4.81
CA LEU A 32 -0.66 1.60 4.16
C LEU A 32 -0.55 0.28 3.40
N ILE A 33 -0.44 0.35 2.07
CA ILE A 33 -0.17 -0.80 1.22
C ILE A 33 1.35 -0.92 1.05
N ASN A 34 1.96 -1.77 1.86
CA ASN A 34 3.40 -1.97 1.89
C ASN A 34 3.79 -3.13 0.96
N ASN A 35 4.49 -2.83 -0.13
CA ASN A 35 4.95 -3.83 -1.11
C ASN A 35 6.48 -3.82 -1.26
N LEU A 36 7.17 -3.16 -0.33
CA LEU A 36 8.61 -2.95 -0.25
C LEU A 36 9.16 -2.30 -1.52
N GLY A 37 8.52 -1.23 -1.97
CA GLY A 37 9.01 -0.40 -3.07
C GLY A 37 7.96 0.11 -4.08
N GLY A 38 8.43 0.41 -5.29
CA GLY A 38 7.66 0.97 -6.38
C GLY A 38 6.84 -0.08 -7.14
N GLY A 39 5.83 -0.68 -6.51
CA GLY A 39 5.01 -1.75 -7.09
C GLY A 39 4.49 -1.50 -8.51
N ILE A 40 4.12 -0.26 -8.82
CA ILE A 40 3.61 0.16 -10.14
C ILE A 40 4.58 -0.16 -11.30
N PHE A 41 5.89 -0.07 -11.07
CA PHE A 41 6.87 -0.28 -12.15
C PHE A 41 6.90 -1.73 -12.64
N SER A 42 6.38 -2.68 -11.86
CA SER A 42 6.19 -4.09 -12.25
C SER A 42 5.19 -4.25 -13.41
N PHE A 43 4.31 -3.28 -13.61
CA PHE A 43 3.28 -3.28 -14.66
C PHE A 43 3.75 -2.64 -15.96
N LEU A 44 4.82 -1.85 -15.92
CA LEU A 44 5.26 -1.07 -17.07
C LEU A 44 6.23 -1.89 -17.95
N PRO A 45 6.30 -1.61 -19.27
CA PRO A 45 7.19 -2.33 -20.19
C PRO A 45 8.66 -2.34 -19.76
N GLN A 46 9.10 -1.29 -19.06
CA GLN A 46 10.45 -1.10 -18.52
C GLN A 46 10.90 -2.27 -17.64
N ARG A 47 9.96 -2.99 -17.01
CA ARG A 47 10.24 -4.19 -16.20
C ARG A 47 11.03 -5.26 -16.95
N ASN A 48 10.86 -5.34 -18.27
CA ASN A 48 11.51 -6.34 -19.13
C ASN A 48 12.71 -5.76 -19.92
N LEU A 49 13.05 -4.48 -19.71
CA LEU A 49 14.14 -3.81 -20.44
C LEU A 49 15.49 -3.88 -19.71
N LEU A 50 15.49 -4.18 -18.41
CA LEU A 50 16.68 -4.20 -17.56
C LEU A 50 16.81 -5.57 -16.88
N GLU A 51 18.04 -5.95 -16.50
CA GLU A 51 18.27 -7.06 -15.58
C GLU A 51 17.64 -6.77 -14.20
N GLU A 52 17.28 -7.82 -13.47
CA GLU A 52 16.52 -7.74 -12.21
C GLU A 52 17.13 -6.74 -11.21
N ASN A 53 18.44 -6.85 -10.98
CA ASN A 53 19.12 -6.04 -9.97
C ASN A 53 19.08 -4.54 -10.33
N LEU A 54 19.27 -4.21 -11.61
CA LEU A 54 19.21 -2.82 -12.09
C LEU A 54 17.78 -2.28 -12.07
N PHE A 55 16.80 -3.12 -12.41
CA PHE A 55 15.40 -2.74 -12.31
C PHE A 55 15.03 -2.41 -10.85
N GLU A 56 15.39 -3.28 -9.91
CA GLU A 56 15.12 -3.06 -8.50
C GLU A 56 15.82 -1.80 -7.97
N GLU A 57 17.07 -1.55 -8.36
CA GLU A 57 17.81 -0.35 -7.94
C GLU A 57 17.16 0.94 -8.46
N TRP A 58 16.80 1.00 -9.74
CA TRP A 58 16.38 2.26 -10.38
C TRP A 58 14.88 2.52 -10.30
N TRP A 59 14.07 1.47 -10.20
CA TRP A 59 12.61 1.55 -10.26
C TRP A 59 11.95 0.91 -9.04
N GLY A 60 12.40 -0.29 -8.68
CA GLY A 60 11.87 -0.99 -7.50
C GLY A 60 12.05 -0.18 -6.22
N ALA A 61 13.17 0.53 -6.08
CA ALA A 61 13.51 1.35 -4.91
C ALA A 61 13.21 0.62 -3.58
N PRO A 62 13.72 -0.62 -3.40
CA PRO A 62 13.41 -1.41 -2.21
C PRO A 62 13.93 -0.72 -0.95
N HIS A 63 13.15 -0.84 0.13
CA HIS A 63 13.52 -0.31 1.44
C HIS A 63 13.29 -1.36 2.53
N ASN A 64 13.88 -1.12 3.70
CA ASN A 64 13.74 -1.95 4.90
C ASN A 64 13.15 -1.18 6.09
N MET A 65 12.44 -0.07 5.82
CA MET A 65 11.85 0.79 6.85
C MET A 65 10.95 0.01 7.82
N ASP A 66 11.20 0.17 9.12
CA ASP A 66 10.30 -0.30 10.17
C ASP A 66 9.19 0.73 10.41
N VAL A 67 8.06 0.53 9.70
CA VAL A 67 6.87 1.38 9.79
C VAL A 67 6.37 1.50 11.22
N LYS A 68 6.39 0.41 12.01
CA LYS A 68 5.90 0.42 13.39
C LYS A 68 6.73 1.35 14.25
N SER A 69 8.05 1.27 14.15
CA SER A 69 8.95 2.16 14.87
C SER A 69 8.78 3.61 14.44
N LEU A 70 8.64 3.86 13.13
CA LEU A 70 8.39 5.19 12.57
C LEU A 70 7.11 5.82 13.12
N THR A 71 5.98 5.12 13.08
CA THR A 71 4.69 5.65 13.60
C THR A 71 4.72 5.82 15.11
N THR A 72 5.39 4.91 15.83
CA THR A 72 5.57 4.99 17.28
C THR A 72 6.34 6.25 17.68
N ALA A 73 7.34 6.67 16.89
CA ALA A 73 8.08 7.91 17.13
C ALA A 73 7.19 9.17 17.06
N TYR A 74 6.11 9.15 16.27
CA TYR A 74 5.10 10.20 16.22
C TYR A 74 3.92 9.97 17.20
N GLY A 75 3.95 8.91 18.01
CA GLY A 75 2.87 8.59 18.96
C GLY A 75 1.55 8.19 18.27
N ILE A 76 1.64 7.65 17.05
CA ILE A 76 0.48 7.17 16.28
C ILE A 76 0.38 5.64 16.40
N PRO A 77 -0.79 5.10 16.80
CA PRO A 77 -1.06 3.67 16.81
C PRO A 77 -0.77 3.02 15.45
N HIS A 78 -0.12 1.86 15.48
CA HIS A 78 0.14 1.03 14.31
C HIS A 78 -0.44 -0.37 14.50
N LYS A 79 -1.07 -0.87 13.44
CA LYS A 79 -1.61 -2.23 13.36
C LYS A 79 -1.14 -2.85 12.06
N LEU A 80 -0.40 -3.96 12.16
CA LEU A 80 -0.10 -4.80 11.01
C LEU A 80 -1.28 -5.75 10.81
N LEU A 81 -1.95 -5.64 9.67
CA LEU A 81 -3.04 -6.51 9.27
C LEU A 81 -2.48 -7.69 8.48
N SER A 82 -2.97 -8.88 8.82
CA SER A 82 -2.81 -10.09 8.03
C SER A 82 -3.63 -10.01 6.74
N THR A 83 -3.23 -10.76 5.71
CA THR A 83 -3.98 -10.84 4.45
C THR A 83 -5.42 -11.38 4.61
N SER A 84 -5.71 -12.08 5.71
CA SER A 84 -7.06 -12.54 6.08
C SER A 84 -7.89 -11.48 6.82
N GLU A 85 -7.23 -10.49 7.43
CA GLU A 85 -7.89 -9.34 8.03
C GLU A 85 -8.25 -8.36 6.92
N HIS A 86 -9.52 -8.41 6.53
CA HIS A 86 -10.06 -7.56 5.48
C HIS A 86 -10.06 -6.09 5.90
N ILE A 87 -10.25 -5.23 4.90
CA ILE A 87 -10.55 -3.80 5.04
C ILE A 87 -11.68 -3.50 6.07
N GLY A 88 -12.52 -4.49 6.38
CA GLY A 88 -13.56 -4.39 7.40
C GLY A 88 -13.06 -3.91 8.76
N VAL A 89 -11.90 -4.40 9.23
CA VAL A 89 -11.31 -3.94 10.52
C VAL A 89 -11.00 -2.45 10.47
N VAL A 90 -10.45 -1.96 9.35
CA VAL A 90 -10.16 -0.53 9.17
C VAL A 90 -11.46 0.26 9.18
N LEU A 91 -12.50 -0.24 8.52
CA LEU A 91 -13.81 0.41 8.43
C LEU A 91 -14.54 0.48 9.77
N GLU A 92 -14.46 -0.58 10.57
CA GLU A 92 -15.03 -0.62 11.94
C GLU A 92 -14.36 0.42 12.84
N GLU A 93 -13.04 0.60 12.71
CA GLU A 93 -12.29 1.56 13.51
C GLU A 93 -12.31 2.99 12.96
N MET A 94 -13.04 3.26 11.86
CA MET A 94 -13.19 4.63 11.32
C MET A 94 -13.92 5.57 12.28
N SER A 95 -14.75 5.05 13.18
CA SER A 95 -15.43 5.86 14.20
C SER A 95 -14.53 6.23 15.37
N GLU A 96 -13.44 5.50 15.59
CA GLU A 96 -12.52 5.76 16.70
C GLU A 96 -11.80 7.10 16.50
N PRO A 97 -11.67 7.94 17.55
CA PRO A 97 -11.00 9.24 17.45
C PRO A 97 -9.49 9.09 17.18
N GLY A 98 -8.89 10.18 16.74
CA GLY A 98 -7.45 10.30 16.53
C GLY A 98 -6.89 9.51 15.34
N PRO A 99 -5.59 9.69 15.05
CA PRO A 99 -4.96 9.06 13.91
C PRO A 99 -4.58 7.60 14.20
N ALA A 100 -4.55 6.76 13.16
CA ALA A 100 -4.02 5.40 13.25
C ALA A 100 -3.48 4.92 11.89
N VAL A 101 -2.46 4.06 11.91
CA VAL A 101 -1.88 3.44 10.71
C VAL A 101 -2.18 1.95 10.72
N TYR A 102 -2.76 1.46 9.63
CA TYR A 102 -3.02 0.06 9.34
C TYR A 102 -2.12 -0.35 8.18
N GLU A 103 -1.16 -1.22 8.42
CA GLU A 103 -0.24 -1.72 7.39
C GLU A 103 -0.74 -3.05 6.86
N ILE A 104 -0.83 -3.18 5.53
CA ILE A 104 -0.99 -4.46 4.85
C ILE A 104 0.28 -4.72 4.05
N ARG A 105 0.88 -5.88 4.26
CA ARG A 105 2.02 -6.34 3.45
C ARG A 105 1.52 -7.13 2.24
N THR A 106 2.03 -6.76 1.08
CA THR A 106 1.67 -7.39 -0.19
C THR A 106 2.92 -7.76 -0.98
N ASP A 107 2.78 -8.68 -1.92
CA ASP A 107 3.86 -9.12 -2.79
C ASP A 107 3.64 -8.57 -4.21
N ARG A 108 4.65 -7.87 -4.75
CA ARG A 108 4.58 -7.20 -6.06
C ARG A 108 4.36 -8.20 -7.20
N SER A 109 5.03 -9.35 -7.14
CA SER A 109 4.94 -10.39 -8.17
C SER A 109 3.56 -11.06 -8.19
N ASN A 110 3.03 -11.41 -7.02
CA ASN A 110 1.69 -11.96 -6.86
C ASN A 110 0.62 -10.94 -7.28
N ASN A 111 0.79 -9.65 -6.92
CA ASN A 111 -0.12 -8.60 -7.35
C ASN A 111 -0.18 -8.48 -8.88
N LEU A 112 0.96 -8.49 -9.57
CA LEU A 112 1.02 -8.49 -11.03
C LEU A 112 0.35 -9.72 -11.65
N ALA A 113 0.61 -10.91 -11.10
CA ALA A 113 0.02 -12.16 -11.56
C ALA A 113 -1.50 -12.16 -11.40
N GLN A 114 -2.00 -11.74 -10.23
CA GLN A 114 -3.44 -11.63 -9.96
C GLN A 114 -4.10 -10.60 -10.88
N HIS A 115 -3.49 -9.43 -11.06
CA HIS A 115 -4.01 -8.40 -11.96
C HIS A 115 -4.16 -8.93 -13.39
N LYS A 116 -3.12 -9.57 -13.95
CA LYS A 116 -3.18 -10.18 -15.29
C LYS A 116 -4.29 -11.24 -15.39
N LYS A 117 -4.43 -12.09 -14.37
CA LYS A 117 -5.46 -13.13 -14.31
C LYS A 117 -6.87 -12.52 -14.34
N TYR A 118 -7.14 -11.56 -13.48
CA TYR A 118 -8.47 -10.95 -13.39
C TYR A 118 -8.80 -10.08 -14.61
N TRP A 119 -7.81 -9.37 -15.15
CA TRP A 119 -7.98 -8.59 -16.36
C TRP A 119 -8.33 -9.47 -17.55
N ALA A 120 -7.60 -10.58 -17.76
CA ALA A 120 -7.88 -11.54 -18.82
C ALA A 120 -9.28 -12.17 -18.68
N ALA A 121 -9.69 -12.52 -17.45
CA ALA A 121 -11.02 -13.05 -17.19
C ALA A 121 -12.13 -12.03 -17.50
N ALA A 122 -11.94 -10.77 -17.09
CA ALA A 122 -12.88 -9.69 -17.37
C ALA A 122 -13.00 -9.40 -18.88
N THR A 123 -11.87 -9.36 -19.60
CA THR A 123 -11.85 -9.17 -21.06
C THR A 123 -12.57 -10.31 -21.77
N ALA A 124 -12.31 -11.57 -21.41
CA ALA A 124 -12.97 -12.72 -22.02
C ALA A 124 -14.50 -12.72 -21.80
N LEU A 125 -14.96 -12.30 -20.63
CA LEU A 125 -16.39 -12.17 -20.34
C LEU A 125 -17.03 -11.10 -21.24
N LEU A 126 -16.45 -9.91 -21.33
CA LEU A 126 -16.95 -8.83 -22.17
C LEU A 126 -16.98 -9.20 -23.65
N GLU A 127 -15.95 -9.89 -24.16
CA GLU A 127 -15.91 -10.38 -25.54
C GLU A 127 -16.98 -11.43 -25.85
N SER A 128 -17.39 -12.21 -24.83
CA SER A 128 -18.46 -13.20 -24.98
C SER A 128 -19.86 -12.58 -24.99
N GLU A 129 -20.05 -11.41 -24.36
CA GLU A 129 -21.31 -10.68 -24.35
C GLU A 129 -21.50 -9.76 -25.57
N LEU A 130 -20.39 -9.40 -26.24
CA LEU A 130 -20.39 -8.58 -27.46
C LEU A 130 -20.55 -9.38 -28.76
N LYS A 131 -20.58 -10.72 -28.69
CA LYS A 131 -20.83 -11.63 -29.81
C LYS A 131 -22.26 -12.16 -29.76
#